data_AF-A0A7C5XZX3-F1
#
_entry.id   AF-A0A7C5XZX3-F1
#
_cell.length_a   1.000
_cell.length_b   1.000
_cell.length_c   1.000
_cell.angle_alpha   90.00
_cell.angle_beta   90.00
_cell.angle_gamma   90.00
#
_symmetry.space_group_name_H-M   'P 1'
#
loop_
_entity.id
_entity.type
_entity.pdbx_description
1 polymer ?
#
loop_
_entity_poly.entity_id
_entity_poly.type
_entity_poly.pdbx_seq_one_letter_code
_entity_poly.pdbx_strand_id
1 'polypeptide(L)'
;MKRSLLIILILLFVSPLFGIYLANIVGYHEPLDIAGELLDLKDISDEINWTPFKDYTVPGLPDWLGYIISGALGILIIMLIGSLVKTFMKRDRVH
;
A
#
# COMPACT_ATOMS: atom_id res chain seq x y z
N MET A 1 10.50 -14.06 -15.13
CA MET A 1 9.09 -13.88 -14.70
C MET A 1 8.72 -14.76 -13.52
N LYS A 2 8.74 -16.10 -13.61
CA LYS A 2 8.29 -16.98 -12.50
C LYS A 2 9.05 -16.76 -11.17
N ARG A 3 10.38 -16.64 -11.22
CA ARG A 3 11.21 -16.36 -10.03
C ARG A 3 10.92 -14.98 -9.43
N SER A 4 10.76 -13.94 -10.26
CA SER A 4 10.47 -12.58 -9.83
C SER A 4 9.09 -12.48 -9.17
N LEU A 5 8.06 -13.15 -9.72
CA LEU A 5 6.73 -13.21 -9.12
C LEU A 5 6.74 -13.92 -7.77
N LEU A 6 7.51 -15.00 -7.65
CA LEU A 6 7.69 -15.70 -6.37
C LEU A 6 8.31 -14.76 -5.32
N ILE A 7 9.34 -14.00 -5.69
CA ILE A 7 9.98 -13.02 -4.80
C ILE A 7 8.99 -11.94 -4.38
N ILE A 8 8.21 -11.39 -5.32
CA ILE A 8 7.18 -10.40 -5.02
C ILE A 8 6.14 -10.96 -4.04
N LEU A 9 5.68 -12.20 -4.25
CA LEU A 9 4.76 -12.88 -3.33
C LEU A 9 5.37 -13.03 -1.93
N ILE A 10 6.63 -13.48 -1.83
CA ILE A 10 7.32 -13.61 -0.55
C ILE A 10 7.40 -12.25 0.15
N LEU A 11 7.82 -11.20 -0.57
CA LEU A 11 7.91 -9.85 -0.01
C LEU A 11 6.55 -9.31 0.43
N LEU A 12 5.49 -9.61 -0.32
CA LEU A 12 4.13 -9.22 0.04
C LEU A 12 3.66 -9.85 1.36
N PHE A 13 3.94 -11.13 1.59
CA PHE A 13 3.58 -11.79 2.86
C PHE A 13 4.49 -11.38 4.02
N VAL A 14 5.73 -10.99 3.73
CA VAL A 14 6.67 -10.51 4.74
C VAL A 14 6.40 -9.03 5.09
N SER A 15 5.75 -8.25 4.23
CA SER A 15 5.57 -6.80 4.42
C SER A 15 4.83 -6.39 5.70
N PRO A 16 3.79 -7.09 6.20
CA PRO A 16 3.12 -6.71 7.45
C PRO A 16 4.05 -6.81 8.67
N LEU A 17 5.08 -7.65 8.57
CA LEU A 17 6.08 -7.81 9.62
C LEU A 17 6.84 -6.48 9.85
N PHE A 18 7.10 -5.74 8.77
CA PHE A 18 7.71 -4.40 8.83
C PHE A 18 6.68 -3.31 9.12
N GLY A 19 5.57 -3.30 8.38
CA GLY A 19 4.60 -2.21 8.41
C GLY A 19 3.74 -2.14 9.67
N ILE A 20 3.55 -3.26 10.36
CA ILE A 20 2.67 -3.33 11.54
C ILE A 20 3.46 -3.82 12.74
N TYR A 21 4.03 -5.03 12.67
CA TYR A 21 4.59 -5.66 13.87
C TYR A 21 5.83 -4.94 14.39
N LEU A 22 6.84 -4.73 13.54
CA LEU A 22 8.05 -4.04 13.93
C LEU A 22 7.78 -2.55 14.25
N ALA A 23 6.91 -1.90 13.48
CA ALA A 23 6.48 -0.52 13.74
C ALA A 23 5.87 -0.35 15.15
N ASN A 24 4.99 -1.28 15.54
CA ASN A 24 4.38 -1.29 16.87
C ASN A 24 5.41 -1.54 17.98
N ILE A 25 6.38 -2.45 17.78
CA ILE A 25 7.42 -2.75 18.77
C ILE A 25 8.31 -1.54 19.04
N VAL A 26 8.68 -0.80 18.00
CA VAL A 26 9.53 0.39 18.15
C VAL A 26 8.73 1.62 18.59
N GLY A 27 7.41 1.50 18.72
CA GLY A 27 6.52 2.62 19.04
C GLY A 27 6.59 3.71 17.98
N TYR A 28 6.61 3.33 16.69
CA TYR A 28 6.59 4.31 15.60
C TYR A 28 5.32 5.16 15.70
N HIS A 29 5.49 6.48 15.68
CA HIS A 29 4.42 7.45 15.57
C HIS A 29 4.68 8.26 14.31
N GLU A 30 3.65 8.52 13.51
CA GLU A 30 3.82 9.29 12.29
C GLU A 30 4.21 10.75 12.65
N PRO A 31 5.21 11.35 11.97
CA PRO A 31 5.62 12.73 12.26
C PRO A 31 4.48 13.73 12.15
N LEU A 32 3.51 13.46 11.28
CA LEU A 32 2.34 14.30 11.08
C LEU A 32 1.38 14.24 12.28
N ASP A 33 1.17 13.05 12.85
CA ASP A 33 0.35 12.87 14.06
C ASP A 33 0.96 13.61 15.24
N ILE A 34 2.28 13.49 15.42
CA ILE A 34 3.02 14.22 16.47
C ILE A 34 2.84 15.73 16.29
N ALA A 35 2.97 16.24 15.05
CA ALA A 35 2.77 17.66 14.78
C ALA A 35 1.32 18.10 15.05
N GLY A 36 0.33 17.26 14.75
CA GLY A 36 -1.07 17.49 15.06
C GLY A 36 -1.31 17.60 16.56
N GLU A 37 -0.82 16.64 17.34
CA GLU A 37 -0.92 16.65 18.80
C GLU A 37 -0.22 17.87 19.43
N LEU A 38 0.97 18.23 18.95
CA LEU A 38 1.70 19.42 19.43
C LEU A 38 0.97 20.74 19.15
N LEU A 39 0.12 20.76 18.11
CA LEU A 39 -0.67 21.92 17.71
C LEU A 39 -2.13 21.84 18.20
N ASP A 40 -2.48 20.83 19.01
CA ASP A 40 -3.84 20.56 19.50
C ASP A 40 -4.87 20.47 18.35
N LEU A 41 -4.45 19.89 17.22
CA LEU A 41 -5.29 19.70 16.04
C LEU A 41 -6.01 18.35 16.11
N LYS A 42 -7.31 18.37 15.81
CA LYS A 42 -8.10 17.14 15.67
C LYS A 42 -7.81 16.50 14.30
N ASP A 43 -7.50 15.20 14.29
CA ASP A 43 -7.50 14.44 13.05
C ASP A 43 -8.94 14.30 12.51
N ILE A 44 -9.15 14.82 11.31
CA ILE A 44 -10.41 14.77 10.54
C ILE A 44 -10.31 13.82 9.36
N SER A 45 -9.21 13.06 9.25
CA SER A 45 -8.96 12.16 8.14
C SER A 45 -10.01 11.06 8.04
N ASP A 46 -10.61 10.62 9.15
CA ASP A 46 -11.76 9.69 9.12
C ASP A 46 -13.07 10.33 8.66
N GLU A 47 -13.22 11.65 8.83
CA GLU A 47 -14.41 12.39 8.42
C GLU A 47 -14.38 12.74 6.93
N ILE A 48 -13.17 12.89 6.36
CA ILE A 48 -12.97 13.37 4.99
C ILE A 48 -12.59 12.23 4.03
N ASN A 49 -11.88 11.19 4.48
CA ASN A 49 -11.48 10.11 3.58
C ASN A 49 -12.64 9.17 3.26
N TRP A 50 -13.07 9.22 1.99
CA TRP A 50 -14.03 8.27 1.42
C TRP A 50 -13.41 6.91 1.06
N THR A 51 -12.07 6.82 1.00
CA THR A 51 -11.43 5.64 0.39
C THR A 51 -11.44 4.43 1.33
N PRO A 52 -11.74 3.22 0.82
CA PRO A 52 -11.76 1.99 1.62
C PRO A 52 -10.35 1.46 1.95
N PHE A 53 -9.29 2.19 1.60
CA PHE A 53 -7.88 1.79 1.77
C PHE A 53 -7.08 2.82 2.60
N LYS A 54 -7.75 3.59 3.47
CA LYS A 54 -7.08 4.56 4.35
C LYS A 54 -6.02 3.84 5.19
N ASP A 55 -4.80 4.37 5.21
CA ASP A 55 -3.65 3.81 5.96
C ASP A 55 -3.40 2.33 5.68
N TYR A 56 -3.66 1.90 4.45
CA TYR A 56 -3.55 0.51 4.01
C TYR A 56 -4.50 -0.46 4.74
N THR A 57 -5.50 0.04 5.47
CA THR A 57 -6.52 -0.77 6.14
C THR A 57 -7.71 -1.03 5.22
N VAL A 58 -8.54 -2.01 5.57
CA VAL A 58 -9.81 -2.27 4.88
C VAL A 58 -10.90 -2.40 5.94
N PRO A 59 -12.02 -1.65 5.85
CA PRO A 59 -13.09 -1.72 6.83
C PRO A 59 -13.57 -3.15 7.06
N GLY A 60 -13.63 -3.57 8.34
CA GLY A 60 -14.07 -4.91 8.74
C GLY A 60 -13.02 -6.02 8.60
N LEU A 61 -11.77 -5.70 8.21
CA LEU A 61 -10.66 -6.64 8.18
C LEU A 61 -9.57 -6.26 9.21
N PRO A 62 -8.80 -7.23 9.72
CA PRO A 62 -7.61 -6.93 10.53
C PRO A 62 -6.55 -6.15 9.74
N ASP A 63 -5.79 -5.28 10.40
CA ASP A 63 -4.77 -4.41 9.79
C ASP A 63 -3.76 -5.20 8.93
N TRP A 64 -3.28 -6.35 9.44
CA TRP A 64 -2.34 -7.18 8.71
C TRP A 64 -2.89 -7.69 7.38
N LEU A 65 -4.19 -7.94 7.32
CA LEU A 65 -4.86 -8.41 6.11
C LEU A 65 -5.13 -7.24 5.16
N GLY A 66 -5.53 -6.08 5.69
CA GLY A 66 -5.63 -4.84 4.92
C GLY A 66 -4.31 -4.49 4.24
N TYR A 67 -3.19 -4.59 4.95
CA TYR A 67 -1.86 -4.30 4.45
C TYR A 67 -1.46 -5.20 3.27
N ILE A 68 -1.76 -6.50 3.37
CA ILE A 68 -1.54 -7.46 2.28
C ILE A 68 -2.42 -7.13 1.07
N ILE A 69 -3.71 -6.82 1.29
CA ILE A 69 -4.64 -6.49 0.20
C ILE A 69 -4.18 -5.23 -0.53
N SER A 70 -3.84 -4.18 0.22
CA SER A 70 -3.33 -2.92 -0.32
C SER A 70 -2.04 -3.14 -1.12
N GLY A 71 -1.12 -3.95 -0.60
CA GLY A 71 0.10 -4.34 -1.31
C GLY A 71 -0.16 -5.12 -2.60
N ALA A 72 -1.09 -6.08 -2.57
CA ALA A 72 -1.51 -6.84 -3.75
C ALA A 72 -2.13 -5.93 -4.82
N LEU A 73 -2.95 -4.96 -4.39
CA LEU A 73 -3.57 -3.98 -5.28
C LEU A 73 -2.51 -3.11 -5.97
N GLY A 74 -1.51 -2.63 -5.23
CA GLY A 74 -0.39 -1.88 -5.76
C GLY A 74 0.41 -2.66 -6.81
N ILE A 75 0.71 -3.93 -6.54
CA ILE A 75 1.38 -4.83 -7.50
C ILE A 75 0.54 -4.96 -8.79
N LEU A 76 -0.77 -5.17 -8.65
CA LEU A 76 -1.69 -5.33 -9.78
C LEU A 76 -1.76 -4.08 -10.65
N ILE A 77 -1.84 -2.89 -10.03
CA ILE A 77 -1.84 -1.60 -10.72
C ILE A 77 -0.54 -1.41 -11.51
N ILE A 78 0.63 -1.67 -10.91
CA ILE A 78 1.92 -1.52 -11.59
C ILE A 78 2.03 -2.48 -12.77
N MET A 79 1.60 -3.74 -12.60
CA MET A 79 1.60 -4.72 -13.70
C MET A 79 0.66 -4.31 -14.84
N LEU A 80 -0.49 -3.74 -14.52
CA LEU A 80 -1.46 -3.25 -15.49
C LEU A 80 -0.89 -2.07 -16.28
N ILE A 81 -0.32 -1.07 -15.60
CA ILE A 81 0.32 0.08 -16.25
C ILE A 81 1.46 -0.38 -17.17
N GLY A 82 2.36 -1.24 -16.69
CA GLY A 82 3.45 -1.77 -17.51
C GLY A 82 2.96 -2.53 -18.75
N SER A 83 1.85 -3.26 -18.62
CA SER A 83 1.21 -3.97 -19.74
C SER A 83 0.58 -3.02 -20.75
N LEU A 84 -0.07 -1.95 -20.28
CA LEU A 84 -0.63 -0.90 -21.14
C LEU A 84 0.48 -0.21 -21.93
N VAL A 85 1.54 0.26 -21.26
CA VAL A 85 2.70 0.89 -21.90
C VAL A 85 3.31 -0.02 -22.97
N LYS A 86 3.51 -1.31 -22.64
CA LYS A 86 4.01 -2.30 -23.62
C LYS A 86 3.09 -2.44 -24.83
N THR A 87 1.78 -2.37 -24.62
CA THR A 87 0.78 -2.48 -25.70
C THR A 87 0.83 -1.26 -26.61
N PHE A 88 0.92 -0.05 -26.05
CA PHE A 88 1.10 1.18 -26.84
C PHE A 88 2.41 1.17 -27.64
N MET A 89 3.54 0.82 -27.01
CA MET A 89 4.84 0.75 -27.69
C MET A 89 4.87 -0.27 -28.83
N LYS A 90 4.15 -1.39 -28.71
CA LYS A 90 4.04 -2.37 -29.80
C LYS A 90 3.22 -1.84 -30.96
N ARG A 91 2.18 -1.06 -30.69
CA ARG A 91 1.32 -0.46 -31.71
C ARG A 91 2.09 0.53 -32.59
N ASP A 92 2.99 1.30 -31.99
CA ASP A 92 3.79 2.31 -32.71
C ASP A 92 4.91 1.72 -33.58
N ARG A 93 5.31 0.45 -33.37
CA ARG A 93 6.31 -0.25 -34.22
C ARG A 93 5.71 -0.93 -35.46
N VAL A 94 4.39 -0.94 -35.61
CA VAL A 94 3.69 -1.61 -36.73
C VAL A 94 3.31 -0.62 -37.83
N HIS A 95 3.64 0.66 -37.66
CA HIS A 95 3.66 1.69 -38.70
C HIS A 95 5.10 2.03 -39.07
#